data_AF-R0BP88-F1
#
_entry.id   AF-R0BP88-F1
#
_cell.length_a   1.000
_cell.length_b   1.000
_cell.length_c   1.000
_cell.angle_alpha   90.00
_cell.angle_beta   90.00
_cell.angle_gamma   90.00
#
_symmetry.space_group_name_H-M   'P 1'
#
loop_
_entity.id
_entity.type
_entity.pdbx_description
1 polymer ?
#
loop_
_entity_poly.entity_id
_entity_poly.type
_entity_poly.pdbx_seq_one_letter_code
_entity_poly.pdbx_strand_id
1 'polypeptide(L)'
;MNEINKNNLTVRNTLYARTLGTLEILYNGEPWELPMSVKGKVMQLFLLLIWAGENGISRVKLQDFLYDRRSTDAANALRITTTRLRKILSQSVLPLGEYVVVEKNTYYLKMGRVGGELELQMDAALMEDYYNRAMETEDEAARQLLLEQACRLYGGEFLPVLSGEVWAESLRSHYQDIYFKGVREACRLMKLHRDHQKIVRLCDAATAAYPLAEWAEQKIGALLALKRYGDALKTYDYVTQNLLDETGSIPPDHVLAYFKQIGSQIEHVNGGLKEIRGNLEERDWSAGSYYCTYPGFVDCFRMVIRSVERGKRRGFLIVCTVRDGKDCPVEDGRKLQEYEDALCEVVHSTLRRGDVYTKYGPDQILILANELREDKCHLVENRIVSGMRRRYGQKVSLHIENVNLKDWCPGAEKGKEEKRREKTVRRRP
;
A
#
# COMPACT_ATOMS: atom_id res chain seq x y z
N MET A 1 -23.45 -51.17 -3.29
CA MET A 1 -22.51 -52.28 -3.02
C MET A 1 -21.14 -51.77 -3.45
N ASN A 2 -20.22 -51.34 -2.61
CA ASN A 2 -19.90 -51.66 -1.21
C ASN A 2 -19.43 -50.34 -0.55
N GLU A 3 -19.99 -49.85 0.56
CA GLU A 3 -19.69 -50.22 1.96
C GLU A 3 -18.24 -50.71 2.22
N ILE A 4 -17.65 -50.21 3.31
CA ILE A 4 -16.22 -50.24 3.72
C ILE A 4 -15.48 -48.99 3.18
N ASN A 5 -15.39 -47.86 3.87
CA ASN A 5 -14.83 -47.68 5.21
C ASN A 5 -15.45 -46.43 5.88
N LYS A 6 -16.40 -46.63 6.79
CA LYS A 6 -17.04 -45.58 7.60
C LYS A 6 -16.58 -45.56 9.06
N ASN A 7 -15.45 -46.21 9.37
CA ASN A 7 -14.92 -46.33 10.73
C ASN A 7 -13.51 -45.77 10.85
N ASN A 8 -13.40 -44.43 10.85
CA ASN A 8 -12.40 -43.63 11.57
C ASN A 8 -12.52 -42.12 11.22
N LEU A 9 -13.74 -41.59 11.12
CA LEU A 9 -13.92 -40.14 11.24
C LEU A 9 -13.91 -39.83 12.74
N THR A 10 -12.72 -39.55 13.28
CA THR A 10 -12.62 -38.65 14.42
C THR A 10 -13.44 -37.41 14.06
N VAL A 11 -14.54 -37.19 14.78
CA VAL A 11 -15.34 -35.97 14.65
C VAL A 11 -14.40 -34.83 15.00
N ARG A 12 -13.85 -34.15 13.98
CA ARG A 12 -13.04 -32.94 14.18
C ARG A 12 -14.03 -31.86 14.58
N ASN A 13 -14.01 -31.48 15.85
CA ASN A 13 -14.69 -30.29 16.35
C ASN A 13 -13.67 -29.15 16.30
N THR A 14 -13.54 -28.51 15.13
CA THR A 14 -12.56 -27.44 14.94
C THR A 14 -13.31 -26.12 14.76
N LEU A 15 -13.02 -25.16 15.64
CA LEU A 15 -13.49 -23.78 15.53
C LEU A 15 -12.31 -22.93 15.05
N TYR A 16 -12.42 -22.41 13.83
CA TYR A 16 -11.40 -21.57 13.23
C TYR A 16 -11.90 -20.12 13.13
N ALA A 17 -11.14 -19.19 13.68
CA ALA A 17 -11.38 -17.76 13.54
C ALA A 17 -10.34 -17.14 12.59
N ARG A 18 -10.80 -16.63 11.45
CA ARG A 18 -10.01 -15.74 10.60
C ARG A 18 -10.14 -14.32 11.13
N THR A 19 -9.02 -13.71 11.50
CA THR A 19 -8.94 -12.41 12.17
C THR A 19 -7.90 -11.47 11.55
N LEU A 20 -6.97 -11.98 10.73
CA LEU A 20 -6.03 -11.18 9.93
C LEU A 20 -6.69 -10.82 8.59
N GLY A 21 -7.23 -9.61 8.51
CA GLY A 21 -8.07 -9.16 7.40
C GLY A 21 -9.56 -9.29 7.73
N THR A 22 -10.34 -9.99 6.89
CA THR A 22 -11.81 -10.03 7.07
C THR A 22 -12.21 -11.07 8.10
N LEU A 23 -12.90 -10.64 9.17
CA LEU A 23 -13.40 -11.51 10.23
C LEU A 23 -14.34 -12.59 9.67
N GLU A 24 -14.02 -13.85 9.90
CA GLU A 24 -14.84 -15.00 9.56
C GLU A 24 -14.65 -16.10 10.62
N ILE A 25 -15.73 -16.76 11.02
CA ILE A 25 -15.69 -17.83 12.02
C ILE A 25 -16.24 -19.08 11.34
N LEU A 26 -15.46 -20.15 11.35
CA LEU A 26 -15.83 -21.43 10.73
C LEU A 26 -15.91 -22.51 11.79
N TYR A 27 -16.96 -23.32 11.73
CA TYR A 27 -17.07 -24.54 12.52
C TYR A 27 -17.01 -25.74 11.58
N ASN A 28 -16.02 -26.60 11.78
CA ASN A 28 -15.74 -27.76 10.92
C ASN A 28 -15.58 -27.41 9.43
N GLY A 29 -15.08 -26.21 9.14
CA GLY A 29 -14.87 -25.70 7.79
C GLY A 29 -16.06 -24.97 7.17
N GLU A 30 -17.22 -24.96 7.83
CA GLU A 30 -18.41 -24.24 7.34
C GLU A 30 -18.53 -22.87 8.04
N PRO A 31 -18.81 -21.78 7.30
CA PRO A 31 -19.05 -20.47 7.88
C PRO A 31 -20.16 -20.51 8.92
N TRP A 32 -19.88 -19.96 10.10
CA TRP A 32 -20.82 -19.93 11.21
C TRP A 32 -21.26 -18.50 11.53
N GLU A 33 -22.49 -18.18 11.13
CA GLU A 33 -23.13 -16.91 11.46
C GLU A 33 -23.59 -16.90 12.93
N LEU A 34 -22.97 -16.03 13.72
CA LEU A 34 -23.31 -15.86 15.12
C LEU A 34 -24.37 -14.75 15.29
N PRO A 35 -25.41 -14.96 16.11
CA PRO A 35 -26.45 -13.96 16.37
C PRO A 35 -25.97 -12.89 17.37
N MET A 36 -24.81 -12.30 17.11
CA MET A 36 -24.21 -11.26 17.94
C MET A 36 -23.65 -10.13 17.09
N SER A 37 -23.73 -8.91 17.60
CA SER A 37 -23.10 -7.76 16.95
C SER A 37 -21.60 -7.95 16.91
N VAL A 38 -21.00 -7.78 15.73
CA VAL A 38 -19.54 -7.90 15.50
C VAL A 38 -18.76 -6.99 16.45
N LYS A 39 -19.22 -5.76 16.67
CA LYS A 39 -18.60 -4.81 17.61
C LYS A 39 -19.01 -5.01 19.07
N GLY A 40 -19.97 -5.88 19.34
CA GLY A 40 -20.50 -6.09 20.69
C GLY A 40 -19.49 -6.78 21.61
N LYS A 41 -19.51 -6.43 22.91
CA LYS A 41 -18.60 -7.00 23.92
C LYS A 41 -18.72 -8.53 24.08
N VAL A 42 -19.85 -9.12 23.69
CA VAL A 42 -20.03 -10.58 23.65
C VAL A 42 -19.17 -11.22 22.56
N MET A 43 -19.14 -10.63 21.36
CA MET A 43 -18.28 -11.10 20.27
C MET A 43 -16.80 -10.90 20.61
N GLN A 44 -16.45 -9.73 21.17
CA GLN A 44 -15.08 -9.45 21.59
C GLN A 44 -14.60 -10.45 22.67
N LEU A 45 -15.44 -10.76 23.66
CA LEU A 45 -15.14 -11.79 24.67
C LEU A 45 -14.93 -13.16 24.00
N PHE A 46 -15.79 -13.53 23.04
CA PHE A 46 -15.66 -14.78 22.33
C PHE A 46 -14.33 -14.89 21.58
N LEU A 47 -13.98 -13.86 20.79
CA LEU A 47 -12.71 -13.80 20.06
C LEU A 47 -11.50 -13.85 21.00
N LEU A 48 -11.53 -13.15 22.13
CA LEU A 48 -10.45 -13.18 23.12
C LEU A 48 -10.26 -14.56 23.75
N LEU A 49 -11.34 -15.33 23.94
CA LEU A 49 -11.24 -16.69 24.45
C LEU A 49 -10.70 -17.67 23.40
N ILE A 50 -11.06 -17.50 22.13
CA ILE A 50 -10.46 -18.28 21.03
C ILE A 50 -8.97 -17.95 20.91
N TRP A 51 -8.63 -16.66 20.93
CA TRP A 51 -7.26 -16.16 20.89
C TRP A 51 -6.40 -16.71 22.03
N ALA A 52 -6.96 -16.78 23.24
CA ALA A 52 -6.26 -17.30 24.41
C ALA A 52 -6.07 -18.82 24.37
N GLY A 53 -6.91 -19.55 23.63
CA GLY A 53 -6.83 -21.00 23.48
C GLY A 53 -6.72 -21.75 24.81
N GLU A 54 -5.80 -22.71 24.87
CA GLU A 54 -5.53 -23.54 26.05
C GLU A 54 -4.89 -22.78 27.22
N ASN A 55 -4.20 -21.66 26.94
CA ASN A 55 -3.59 -20.83 27.99
C ASN A 55 -4.65 -20.09 28.82
N GLY A 56 -5.82 -19.83 28.22
CA GLY A 56 -6.87 -19.03 28.82
C GLY A 56 -6.46 -17.57 29.05
N ILE A 57 -7.41 -16.77 29.55
CA ILE A 57 -7.20 -15.34 29.77
C ILE A 57 -7.66 -14.93 31.17
N SER A 58 -6.80 -14.21 31.87
CA SER A 58 -7.09 -13.81 33.25
C SER A 58 -8.27 -12.84 33.29
N ARG A 59 -9.05 -12.91 34.39
CA ARG A 59 -10.16 -11.99 34.66
C ARG A 59 -9.73 -10.54 34.57
N VAL A 60 -8.53 -10.22 35.08
CA VAL A 60 -7.99 -8.85 35.08
C VAL A 60 -7.77 -8.38 33.65
N LYS A 61 -7.10 -9.20 32.82
CA LYS A 61 -6.83 -8.87 31.41
C LYS A 61 -8.11 -8.73 30.60
N LEU A 62 -9.10 -9.60 30.80
CA LEU A 62 -10.43 -9.47 30.15
C LEU A 62 -11.14 -8.16 30.52
N GLN A 63 -11.07 -7.77 31.79
CA GLN A 63 -11.69 -6.52 32.24
C GLN A 63 -11.01 -5.31 31.62
N ASP A 64 -9.67 -5.30 31.58
CA ASP A 64 -8.89 -4.21 30.98
C ASP A 64 -9.07 -4.13 29.46
N PHE A 65 -9.25 -5.27 28.78
CA PHE A 65 -9.45 -5.31 27.34
C PHE A 65 -10.86 -4.88 26.93
N LEU A 66 -11.88 -5.33 27.67
CA LEU A 66 -13.27 -5.15 27.25
C LEU A 66 -13.90 -3.86 27.79
N TYR A 67 -13.45 -3.33 28.93
CA TYR A 67 -14.15 -2.25 29.62
C TYR A 67 -13.21 -1.16 30.11
N ASP A 68 -13.67 0.08 30.08
CA ASP A 68 -13.05 1.15 30.84
C ASP A 68 -13.41 1.02 32.32
N ARG A 69 -12.42 0.62 33.13
CA ARG A 69 -12.58 0.44 34.58
C ARG A 69 -12.90 1.72 35.35
N ARG A 70 -12.73 2.90 34.74
CA ARG A 70 -13.07 4.18 35.40
C ARG A 70 -14.55 4.49 35.39
N SER A 71 -15.27 3.98 34.39
CA SER A 71 -16.67 4.32 34.13
C SER A 71 -17.63 3.14 34.27
N THR A 72 -17.11 1.92 34.32
CA THR A 72 -17.91 0.69 34.32
C THR A 72 -17.51 -0.23 35.46
N ASP A 73 -18.49 -0.84 36.14
CA ASP A 73 -18.24 -2.03 36.96
C ASP A 73 -17.90 -3.22 36.05
N ALA A 74 -16.62 -3.30 35.67
CA ALA A 74 -16.07 -4.29 34.75
C ALA A 74 -16.25 -5.73 35.28
N ALA A 75 -16.33 -5.92 36.59
CA ALA A 75 -16.57 -7.22 37.19
C ALA A 75 -17.99 -7.71 36.92
N ASN A 76 -19.00 -6.89 37.18
CA ASN A 76 -20.38 -7.26 36.90
C ASN A 76 -20.66 -7.31 35.39
N ALA A 77 -20.13 -6.36 34.62
CA ALA A 77 -20.29 -6.33 33.16
C ALA A 77 -19.71 -7.58 32.48
N LEU A 78 -18.53 -8.04 32.90
CA LEU A 78 -17.93 -9.27 32.41
C LEU A 78 -18.78 -10.49 32.75
N ARG A 79 -19.34 -10.56 33.97
CA ARG A 79 -20.23 -11.66 34.40
C ARG A 79 -21.51 -11.73 33.55
N ILE A 80 -22.12 -10.57 33.27
CA ILE A 80 -23.31 -10.46 32.41
C ILE A 80 -22.96 -10.91 30.99
N THR A 81 -21.85 -10.41 30.44
CA THR A 81 -21.38 -10.73 29.08
C THR A 81 -21.05 -12.21 28.93
N THR A 82 -20.41 -12.81 29.95
CA THR A 82 -20.13 -14.25 30.01
C THR A 82 -21.41 -15.07 30.02
N THR A 83 -22.39 -14.71 30.87
CA THR A 83 -23.68 -15.41 30.92
C THR A 83 -24.40 -15.35 29.57
N ARG A 84 -24.36 -14.18 28.91
CA ARG A 84 -24.95 -14.01 27.57
C ARG A 84 -24.22 -14.83 26.51
N LEU A 85 -22.89 -14.87 26.54
CA LEU A 85 -22.09 -15.71 25.65
C LEU A 85 -22.45 -17.18 25.81
N ARG A 86 -22.50 -17.69 27.05
CA ARG A 86 -22.91 -19.07 27.34
C ARG A 86 -24.28 -19.41 26.76
N LYS A 87 -25.26 -18.51 26.93
CA LYS A 87 -26.62 -18.70 26.38
C LYS A 87 -26.60 -18.82 24.86
N ILE A 88 -25.88 -17.92 24.17
CA ILE A 88 -25.78 -17.95 22.70
C ILE A 88 -25.12 -19.24 22.23
N LEU A 89 -24.00 -19.64 22.85
CA LEU A 89 -23.29 -20.87 22.48
C LEU A 89 -24.14 -22.13 22.73
N SER A 90 -24.92 -22.16 23.81
CA SER A 90 -25.84 -23.29 24.11
C SER A 90 -27.00 -23.43 23.13
N GLN A 91 -27.29 -22.39 22.35
CA GLN A 91 -28.35 -22.36 21.33
C GLN A 91 -27.79 -22.47 19.91
N SER A 92 -26.49 -22.79 19.79
CA SER A 92 -25.78 -22.81 18.51
C SER A 92 -25.58 -24.21 17.95
N VAL A 93 -24.89 -24.28 16.82
CA VAL A 93 -24.47 -25.53 16.16
C VAL A 93 -23.39 -26.30 16.94
N LEU A 94 -22.80 -25.68 17.97
CA LEU A 94 -21.75 -26.32 18.76
C LEU A 94 -22.32 -27.44 19.65
N PRO A 95 -21.55 -28.52 19.89
CA PRO A 95 -21.96 -29.62 20.76
C PRO A 95 -22.29 -29.13 22.18
N LEU A 96 -23.28 -29.76 22.81
CA LEU A 96 -23.70 -29.45 24.18
C LEU A 96 -22.53 -29.62 25.17
N GLY A 97 -22.27 -28.58 25.98
CA GLY A 97 -21.20 -28.61 26.98
C GLY A 97 -21.19 -27.41 27.92
N GLU A 98 -20.23 -27.40 28.83
CA GLU A 98 -19.96 -26.23 29.66
C GLU A 98 -19.18 -25.19 28.85
N TYR A 99 -19.91 -24.26 28.23
CA TYR A 99 -19.30 -23.14 27.53
C TYR A 99 -18.72 -22.14 28.52
N VAL A 100 -17.53 -21.63 28.24
CA VAL A 100 -16.78 -20.65 29.05
C VAL A 100 -16.59 -21.09 30.51
N VAL A 101 -15.47 -21.74 30.81
CA VAL A 101 -15.13 -22.23 32.15
C VAL A 101 -14.20 -21.25 32.84
N VAL A 102 -14.36 -21.07 34.16
CA VAL A 102 -13.50 -20.19 34.98
C VAL A 102 -12.76 -21.02 36.00
N GLU A 103 -11.43 -21.12 35.86
CA GLU A 103 -10.54 -21.85 36.75
C GLU A 103 -9.48 -20.89 37.30
N LYS A 104 -9.38 -20.77 38.64
CA LYS A 104 -8.40 -19.89 39.31
C LYS A 104 -8.36 -18.45 38.75
N ASN A 105 -9.54 -17.84 38.52
CA ASN A 105 -9.70 -16.51 37.90
C ASN A 105 -9.23 -16.40 36.43
N THR A 106 -9.01 -17.52 35.74
CA THR A 106 -8.72 -17.56 34.30
C THR A 106 -9.92 -18.13 33.57
N TYR A 107 -10.30 -17.47 32.47
CA TYR A 107 -11.42 -17.84 31.62
C TYR A 107 -10.90 -18.64 30.43
N TYR A 108 -11.58 -19.75 30.14
CA TYR A 108 -11.27 -20.65 29.05
C TYR A 108 -12.53 -20.90 28.23
N LEU A 109 -12.41 -21.04 26.92
CA LEU A 109 -13.47 -21.62 26.10
C LEU A 109 -13.25 -23.14 26.05
N LYS A 110 -14.11 -23.90 26.72
CA LYS A 110 -14.10 -25.36 26.72
C LYS A 110 -15.42 -25.90 26.16
N MET A 111 -15.41 -27.16 25.74
CA MET A 111 -16.59 -27.96 25.39
C MET A 111 -16.61 -29.28 26.16
N GLY A 112 -17.82 -29.78 26.42
CA GLY A 112 -18.05 -31.04 27.13
C GLY A 112 -17.77 -32.27 26.26
N ARG A 113 -17.54 -33.41 26.92
CA ARG A 113 -17.00 -34.69 26.39
C ARG A 113 -17.79 -35.40 25.28
N VAL A 114 -18.94 -34.85 24.84
CA VAL A 114 -19.76 -35.49 23.80
C VAL A 114 -19.25 -35.03 22.43
N GLY A 115 -18.36 -35.83 21.83
CA GLY A 115 -17.83 -35.59 20.49
C GLY A 115 -16.35 -35.23 20.40
N GLY A 116 -15.61 -35.22 21.52
CA GLY A 116 -14.16 -34.88 21.57
C GLY A 116 -13.89 -33.45 22.03
N GLU A 117 -12.62 -33.13 22.32
CA GLU A 117 -12.19 -31.77 22.69
C GLU A 117 -12.32 -30.83 21.48
N LEU A 118 -12.75 -29.59 21.74
CA LEU A 118 -12.86 -28.54 20.72
C LEU A 118 -11.47 -28.00 20.41
N GLU A 119 -11.02 -28.14 19.18
CA GLU A 119 -9.78 -27.54 18.70
C GLU A 119 -10.05 -26.07 18.34
N LEU A 120 -9.48 -25.16 19.12
CA LEU A 120 -9.56 -23.73 18.89
C LEU A 120 -8.39 -23.28 18.03
N GLN A 121 -8.71 -22.69 16.89
CA GLN A 121 -7.70 -22.13 15.99
C GLN A 121 -8.04 -20.68 15.65
N MET A 122 -7.01 -19.85 15.63
CA MET A 122 -7.09 -18.48 15.13
C MET A 122 -5.89 -18.23 14.24
N ASP A 123 -6.10 -17.69 13.05
CA ASP A 123 -5.02 -17.38 12.10
C ASP A 123 -3.89 -16.54 12.71
N ALA A 124 -4.22 -15.54 13.53
CA ALA A 124 -3.25 -14.72 14.24
C ALA A 124 -2.39 -15.50 15.23
N ALA A 125 -3.01 -16.38 16.03
CA ALA A 125 -2.30 -17.23 16.98
C ALA A 125 -1.46 -18.29 16.26
N LEU A 126 -1.97 -18.88 15.17
CA LEU A 126 -1.24 -19.83 14.33
C LEU A 126 -0.03 -19.17 13.64
N MET A 127 -0.18 -17.93 13.15
CA MET A 127 0.93 -17.17 12.58
C MET A 127 2.06 -16.97 13.58
N GLU A 128 1.71 -16.61 14.81
CA GLU A 128 2.67 -16.43 15.90
C GLU A 128 3.34 -17.75 16.31
N ASP A 129 2.62 -18.87 16.35
CA ASP A 129 3.21 -20.20 16.55
C ASP A 129 4.24 -20.54 15.46
N TYR A 130 3.85 -20.40 14.18
CA TYR A 130 4.75 -20.66 13.06
C TYR A 130 6.00 -19.76 13.11
N TYR A 131 5.82 -18.48 13.45
CA TYR A 131 6.92 -17.54 13.57
C TYR A 131 7.87 -17.93 14.72
N ASN A 132 7.34 -18.22 15.91
CA ASN A 132 8.15 -18.60 17.07
C ASN A 132 8.94 -19.89 16.80
N ARG A 133 8.29 -20.91 16.25
CA ARG A 133 8.95 -22.16 15.85
C ARG A 133 10.03 -21.94 14.80
N ALA A 134 9.81 -21.01 13.86
CA ALA A 134 10.84 -20.65 12.88
C ALA A 134 12.08 -20.05 13.57
N MET A 135 11.89 -19.19 14.57
CA MET A 135 13.01 -18.58 15.31
C MET A 135 13.83 -19.60 16.10
N GLU A 136 13.20 -20.69 16.54
CA GLU A 136 13.85 -21.80 17.26
C GLU A 136 14.48 -22.85 16.32
N THR A 137 14.10 -22.87 15.05
CA THR A 137 14.57 -23.88 14.08
C THR A 137 15.95 -23.51 13.54
N GLU A 138 16.96 -24.35 13.72
CA GLU A 138 18.32 -24.10 13.20
C GLU A 138 18.45 -24.29 11.69
N ASP A 139 17.76 -25.29 11.12
CA ASP A 139 17.80 -25.56 9.68
C ASP A 139 17.17 -24.42 8.88
N GLU A 140 17.96 -23.79 8.01
CA GLU A 140 17.54 -22.61 7.25
C GLU A 140 16.38 -22.90 6.30
N ALA A 141 16.34 -24.10 5.70
CA ALA A 141 15.27 -24.48 4.77
C ALA A 141 13.94 -24.70 5.48
N ALA A 142 13.95 -25.40 6.62
CA ALA A 142 12.78 -25.59 7.46
C ALA A 142 12.32 -24.26 8.08
N ARG A 143 13.25 -23.42 8.53
CA ARG A 143 12.97 -22.05 9.01
C ARG A 143 12.28 -21.22 7.93
N GLN A 144 12.78 -21.25 6.69
CA GLN A 144 12.15 -20.55 5.58
C GLN A 144 10.71 -21.04 5.34
N LEU A 145 10.48 -22.35 5.36
CA LEU A 145 9.15 -22.91 5.14
C LEU A 145 8.14 -22.47 6.22
N LEU A 146 8.56 -22.47 7.49
CA LEU A 146 7.73 -22.00 8.61
C LEU A 146 7.40 -20.52 8.48
N LEU A 147 8.38 -19.68 8.11
CA LEU A 147 8.14 -18.25 7.86
C LEU A 147 7.21 -18.02 6.68
N GLU A 148 7.34 -18.79 5.60
CA GLU A 148 6.41 -18.76 4.47
C GLU A 148 4.98 -19.12 4.91
N GLN A 149 4.82 -20.12 5.78
CA GLN A 149 3.52 -20.50 6.32
C GLN A 149 2.92 -19.41 7.21
N ALA A 150 3.72 -18.82 8.10
CA ALA A 150 3.30 -17.68 8.92
C ALA A 150 2.82 -16.51 8.05
N CYS A 151 3.61 -16.10 7.06
CA CYS A 151 3.28 -14.97 6.20
C CYS A 151 2.01 -15.20 5.36
N ARG A 152 1.72 -16.46 4.94
CA ARG A 152 0.51 -16.79 4.18
C ARG A 152 -0.78 -16.63 4.99
N LEU A 153 -0.71 -16.70 6.31
CA LEU A 153 -1.88 -16.49 7.18
C LEU A 153 -2.25 -15.00 7.29
N TYR A 154 -1.32 -14.10 6.94
CA TYR A 154 -1.55 -12.66 7.04
C TYR A 154 -2.35 -12.14 5.86
N GLY A 155 -3.68 -12.12 6.00
CA GLY A 155 -4.61 -11.57 5.01
C GLY A 155 -4.82 -10.05 5.08
N GLY A 156 -4.23 -9.38 6.08
CA GLY A 156 -4.39 -7.95 6.34
C GLY A 156 -4.33 -7.61 7.82
N GLU A 157 -4.71 -6.39 8.18
CA GLU A 157 -4.71 -5.93 9.57
C GLU A 157 -5.56 -6.81 10.48
N PHE A 158 -5.13 -7.00 11.72
CA PHE A 158 -5.88 -7.73 12.73
C PHE A 158 -7.19 -7.00 13.10
N LEU A 159 -8.31 -7.69 12.92
CA LEU A 159 -9.68 -7.26 13.21
C LEU A 159 -9.96 -5.79 12.84
N PRO A 160 -9.94 -5.43 11.53
CA PRO A 160 -10.21 -4.06 11.08
C PRO A 160 -11.62 -3.61 11.48
N VAL A 161 -12.57 -4.55 11.55
CA VAL A 161 -13.96 -4.32 12.00
C VAL A 161 -14.06 -3.84 13.46
N LEU A 162 -13.02 -4.05 14.27
CA LEU A 162 -12.90 -3.58 15.65
C LEU A 162 -11.94 -2.40 15.80
N SER A 163 -11.65 -1.66 14.72
CA SER A 163 -10.82 -0.46 14.81
C SER A 163 -11.34 0.52 15.87
N GLY A 164 -10.42 1.02 16.69
CA GLY A 164 -10.69 1.88 17.85
C GLY A 164 -10.83 1.15 19.19
N GLU A 165 -10.97 -0.18 19.22
CA GLU A 165 -10.91 -0.95 20.46
C GLU A 165 -9.46 -1.14 20.90
N VAL A 166 -9.12 -0.69 22.12
CA VAL A 166 -7.73 -0.61 22.62
C VAL A 166 -6.98 -1.95 22.52
N TRP A 167 -7.64 -3.05 22.87
CA TRP A 167 -7.02 -4.38 22.82
C TRP A 167 -6.77 -4.85 21.38
N ALA A 168 -7.67 -4.52 20.45
CA ALA A 168 -7.54 -4.90 19.05
C ALA A 168 -6.40 -4.12 18.39
N GLU A 169 -6.24 -2.83 18.70
CA GLU A 169 -5.13 -2.00 18.21
C GLU A 169 -3.77 -2.47 18.76
N SER A 170 -3.74 -2.88 20.04
CA SER A 170 -2.55 -3.46 20.68
C SER A 170 -2.11 -4.74 19.98
N LEU A 171 -3.04 -5.67 19.73
CA LEU A 171 -2.74 -6.91 19.00
C LEU A 171 -2.45 -6.67 17.52
N ARG A 172 -3.10 -5.69 16.88
CA ARG A 172 -2.81 -5.32 15.48
C ARG A 172 -1.36 -4.90 15.30
N SER A 173 -0.85 -4.06 16.19
CA SER A 173 0.55 -3.62 16.16
C SER A 173 1.51 -4.80 16.36
N HIS A 174 1.19 -5.71 17.30
CA HIS A 174 1.97 -6.92 17.55
C HIS A 174 2.04 -7.86 16.34
N TYR A 175 0.89 -8.18 15.75
CA TYR A 175 0.84 -9.09 14.59
C TYR A 175 1.43 -8.48 13.32
N GLN A 176 1.32 -7.15 13.15
CA GLN A 176 2.02 -6.44 12.09
C GLN A 176 3.54 -6.55 12.25
N ASP A 177 4.06 -6.37 13.46
CA ASP A 177 5.51 -6.50 13.73
C ASP A 177 6.01 -7.92 13.47
N ILE A 178 5.27 -8.96 13.91
CA ILE A 178 5.56 -10.36 13.58
C ILE A 178 5.60 -10.56 12.06
N TYR A 179 4.59 -10.06 11.34
CA TYR A 179 4.53 -10.20 9.88
C TYR A 179 5.74 -9.52 9.21
N PHE A 180 6.09 -8.30 9.62
CA PHE A 180 7.21 -7.55 9.03
C PHE A 180 8.54 -8.25 9.27
N LYS A 181 8.78 -8.71 10.50
CA LYS A 181 9.97 -9.50 10.84
C LYS A 181 10.00 -10.81 10.04
N GLY A 182 8.86 -11.48 9.92
CA GLY A 182 8.72 -12.73 9.18
C GLY A 182 9.02 -12.58 7.70
N VAL A 183 8.43 -11.58 7.02
CA VAL A 183 8.69 -11.30 5.60
C VAL A 183 10.15 -10.94 5.37
N ARG A 184 10.74 -10.11 6.23
CA ARG A 184 12.15 -9.70 6.11
C ARG A 184 13.09 -10.90 6.20
N GLU A 185 12.91 -11.75 7.21
CA GLU A 185 13.76 -12.93 7.39
C GLU A 185 13.53 -13.97 6.30
N ALA A 186 12.28 -14.20 5.88
CA ALA A 186 11.96 -15.08 4.76
C ALA A 186 12.64 -14.61 3.46
N CYS A 187 12.58 -13.30 3.15
CA CYS A 187 13.27 -12.74 2.00
C CYS A 187 14.79 -12.91 2.10
N ARG A 188 15.37 -12.72 3.29
CA ARG A 188 16.82 -12.93 3.52
C ARG A 188 17.24 -14.36 3.21
N LEU A 189 16.51 -15.35 3.72
CA LEU A 189 16.77 -16.78 3.48
C LEU A 189 16.59 -17.16 2.01
N MET A 190 15.51 -16.70 1.38
CA MET A 190 15.27 -16.95 -0.05
C MET A 190 16.37 -16.35 -0.94
N LYS A 191 16.90 -15.17 -0.58
CA LYS A 191 18.05 -14.58 -1.28
C LYS A 191 19.30 -15.45 -1.18
N LEU A 192 19.58 -15.99 0.01
CA LEU A 192 20.72 -16.89 0.24
C LEU A 192 20.62 -18.14 -0.64
N HIS A 193 19.42 -18.72 -0.74
CA HIS A 193 19.14 -19.88 -1.60
C HIS A 193 18.90 -19.52 -3.07
N ARG A 194 18.99 -18.23 -3.44
CA ARG A 194 18.72 -17.69 -4.80
C ARG A 194 17.32 -18.02 -5.34
N ASP A 195 16.35 -18.25 -4.46
CA ASP A 195 14.94 -18.48 -4.84
C ASP A 195 14.20 -17.16 -5.05
N HIS A 196 14.61 -16.43 -6.09
CA HIS A 196 14.03 -15.14 -6.43
C HIS A 196 12.53 -15.23 -6.77
N GLN A 197 12.06 -16.39 -7.25
CA GLN A 197 10.64 -16.58 -7.59
C GLN A 197 9.77 -16.59 -6.34
N LYS A 198 10.23 -17.19 -5.23
CA LYS A 198 9.51 -17.12 -3.96
C LYS A 198 9.49 -15.71 -3.37
N ILE A 199 10.58 -14.95 -3.48
CA ILE A 199 10.62 -13.55 -3.03
C ILE A 199 9.54 -12.74 -3.73
N VAL A 200 9.43 -12.86 -5.06
CA VAL A 200 8.40 -12.14 -5.83
C VAL A 200 7.01 -12.47 -5.32
N ARG A 201 6.68 -13.76 -5.11
CA ARG A 201 5.35 -14.17 -4.61
C ARG A 201 5.05 -13.65 -3.21
N LEU A 202 6.03 -13.71 -2.31
CA LEU A 202 5.86 -13.23 -0.93
C LEU A 202 5.67 -11.71 -0.90
N CYS A 203 6.51 -10.98 -1.64
CA CYS A 203 6.44 -9.52 -1.69
C CYS A 203 5.24 -9.02 -2.51
N ASP A 204 4.69 -9.79 -3.45
CA ASP A 204 3.42 -9.43 -4.12
C ASP A 204 2.29 -9.24 -3.10
N ALA A 205 2.12 -10.20 -2.20
CA ALA A 205 1.14 -10.10 -1.12
C ALA A 205 1.48 -8.97 -0.13
N ALA A 206 2.75 -8.83 0.23
CA ALA A 206 3.19 -7.82 1.19
C ALA A 206 3.06 -6.39 0.66
N THR A 207 3.39 -6.14 -0.61
CA THR A 207 3.25 -4.82 -1.27
C THR A 207 1.78 -4.46 -1.50
N ALA A 208 0.88 -5.44 -1.66
CA ALA A 208 -0.56 -5.16 -1.72
C ALA A 208 -1.12 -4.71 -0.35
N ALA A 209 -0.64 -5.31 0.75
CA ALA A 209 -1.04 -4.93 2.10
C ALA A 209 -0.35 -3.66 2.61
N TYR A 210 0.92 -3.46 2.25
CA TYR A 210 1.75 -2.34 2.70
C TYR A 210 2.61 -1.80 1.54
N PRO A 211 2.05 -0.95 0.66
CA PRO A 211 2.74 -0.44 -0.52
C PRO A 211 4.02 0.37 -0.21
N LEU A 212 4.04 1.08 0.91
CA LEU A 212 5.13 1.97 1.30
C LEU A 212 6.25 1.29 2.11
N ALA A 213 6.14 -0.02 2.38
CA ALA A 213 7.15 -0.76 3.12
C ALA A 213 8.28 -1.29 2.21
N GLU A 214 9.36 -1.81 2.82
CA GLU A 214 10.57 -2.29 2.14
C GLU A 214 10.34 -3.46 1.15
N TRP A 215 9.13 -4.04 1.11
CA TRP A 215 8.77 -5.17 0.25
C TRP A 215 8.93 -4.86 -1.24
N ALA A 216 8.63 -3.61 -1.62
CA ALA A 216 8.79 -3.11 -2.98
C ALA A 216 10.22 -3.27 -3.50
N GLU A 217 11.21 -2.87 -2.68
CA GLU A 217 12.62 -3.01 -2.99
C GLU A 217 13.01 -4.48 -3.16
N GLN A 218 12.58 -5.34 -2.22
CA GLN A 218 12.88 -6.77 -2.27
C GLN A 218 12.34 -7.42 -3.54
N LYS A 219 11.11 -7.04 -3.94
CA LYS A 219 10.46 -7.48 -5.16
C LYS A 219 11.17 -7.01 -6.40
N ILE A 220 11.51 -5.73 -6.51
CA ILE A 220 12.25 -5.16 -7.66
C ILE A 220 13.59 -5.89 -7.81
N GLY A 221 14.36 -6.04 -6.72
CA GLY A 221 15.63 -6.75 -6.74
C GLY A 221 15.51 -8.21 -7.22
N ALA A 222 14.47 -8.92 -6.77
CA ALA A 222 14.21 -10.29 -7.21
C ALA A 222 13.78 -10.37 -8.68
N LEU A 223 12.95 -9.44 -9.16
CA LEU A 223 12.53 -9.36 -10.57
C LEU A 223 13.72 -9.06 -11.50
N LEU A 224 14.65 -8.20 -11.06
CA LEU A 224 15.90 -7.93 -11.77
C LEU A 224 16.77 -9.19 -11.89
N ALA A 225 16.93 -9.95 -10.81
CA ALA A 225 17.67 -11.21 -10.83
C ALA A 225 17.04 -12.25 -11.77
N LEU A 226 15.71 -12.23 -11.91
CA LEU A 226 14.94 -13.06 -12.85
C LEU A 226 14.89 -12.50 -14.28
N LYS A 227 15.55 -11.36 -14.56
CA LYS A 227 15.51 -10.64 -15.85
C LYS A 227 14.09 -10.24 -16.28
N ARG A 228 13.16 -10.09 -15.33
CA ARG A 228 11.77 -9.65 -15.55
C ARG A 228 11.67 -8.13 -15.45
N TYR A 229 12.41 -7.43 -16.30
CA TYR A 229 12.59 -5.97 -16.21
C TYR A 229 11.28 -5.18 -16.32
N GLY A 230 10.37 -5.59 -17.20
CA GLY A 230 9.06 -4.93 -17.35
C GLY A 230 8.21 -5.01 -16.09
N ASP A 231 8.27 -6.12 -15.35
CA ASP A 231 7.54 -6.26 -14.08
C ASP A 231 8.21 -5.47 -12.95
N ALA A 232 9.55 -5.38 -12.97
CA ALA A 232 10.30 -4.53 -12.04
C ALA A 232 9.92 -3.05 -12.22
N LEU A 233 9.81 -2.59 -13.47
CA LEU A 233 9.38 -1.24 -13.79
C LEU A 233 7.94 -0.97 -13.34
N LYS A 234 6.99 -1.88 -13.61
CA LYS A 234 5.61 -1.75 -13.12
C LYS A 234 5.54 -1.67 -11.59
N THR A 235 6.36 -2.45 -10.89
CA THR A 235 6.42 -2.42 -9.42
C THR A 235 6.95 -1.09 -8.92
N TYR A 236 8.00 -0.57 -9.57
CA TYR A 236 8.55 0.74 -9.29
C TYR A 236 7.52 1.86 -9.51
N ASP A 237 6.81 1.84 -10.65
CA ASP A 237 5.79 2.83 -10.98
C ASP A 237 4.64 2.80 -9.96
N TYR A 238 4.17 1.60 -9.59
CA TYR A 238 3.12 1.41 -8.59
C TYR A 238 3.50 2.01 -7.22
N VAL A 239 4.72 1.75 -6.74
CA VAL A 239 5.18 2.24 -5.44
C VAL A 239 5.40 3.75 -5.47
N THR A 240 5.93 4.26 -6.57
CA THR A 240 6.12 5.70 -6.81
C THR A 240 4.79 6.44 -6.81
N GLN A 241 3.77 5.89 -7.48
CA GLN A 241 2.43 6.47 -7.51
C GLN A 241 1.79 6.46 -6.11
N ASN A 242 1.80 5.33 -5.40
CA ASN A 242 1.24 5.27 -4.05
C ASN A 242 1.95 6.21 -3.07
N LEU A 243 3.28 6.36 -3.18
CA LEU A 243 4.00 7.31 -2.32
C LEU A 243 3.57 8.76 -2.58
N LEU A 244 3.44 9.13 -3.85
CA LEU A 244 2.96 10.46 -4.25
C LEU A 244 1.53 10.69 -3.77
N ASP A 245 0.64 9.72 -3.95
CA ASP A 245 -0.77 9.82 -3.59
C ASP A 245 -0.97 9.85 -2.05
N GLU A 246 -0.28 9.01 -1.28
CA GLU A 246 -0.47 8.90 0.18
C GLU A 246 0.29 9.95 0.99
N THR A 247 1.52 10.32 0.56
CA THR A 247 2.41 11.19 1.35
C THR A 247 2.62 12.55 0.73
N GLY A 248 2.18 12.76 -0.51
CA GLY A 248 2.47 13.96 -1.30
C GLY A 248 3.96 14.17 -1.59
N SER A 249 4.81 13.21 -1.23
CA SER A 249 6.26 13.33 -1.28
C SER A 249 6.82 12.64 -2.52
N ILE A 250 7.82 13.29 -3.12
CA ILE A 250 8.56 12.75 -4.26
C ILE A 250 9.31 11.48 -3.83
N PRO A 251 9.42 10.44 -4.69
CA PRO A 251 10.26 9.28 -4.43
C PRO A 251 11.67 9.67 -3.96
N PRO A 252 12.13 9.17 -2.80
CA PRO A 252 13.48 9.42 -2.32
C PRO A 252 14.54 8.90 -3.30
N ASP A 253 15.77 9.42 -3.20
CA ASP A 253 16.87 9.05 -4.09
C ASP A 253 17.15 7.54 -4.16
N HIS A 254 16.94 6.82 -3.06
CA HIS A 254 17.11 5.36 -3.05
C HIS A 254 16.06 4.65 -3.90
N VAL A 255 14.81 5.15 -3.93
CA VAL A 255 13.76 4.65 -4.83
C VAL A 255 14.14 4.96 -6.28
N LEU A 256 14.59 6.19 -6.56
CA LEU A 256 15.09 6.60 -7.88
C LEU A 256 16.29 5.77 -8.36
N ALA A 257 17.12 5.25 -7.46
CA ALA A 257 18.25 4.40 -7.82
C ALA A 257 17.82 3.08 -8.49
N TYR A 258 16.68 2.51 -8.10
CA TYR A 258 16.15 1.31 -8.76
C TYR A 258 15.78 1.56 -10.21
N PHE A 259 15.20 2.73 -10.54
CA PHE A 259 14.90 3.08 -11.93
C PHE A 259 16.16 3.04 -12.80
N LYS A 260 17.26 3.62 -12.31
CA LYS A 260 18.57 3.57 -12.99
C LYS A 260 19.12 2.15 -13.10
N GLN A 261 18.98 1.35 -12.05
CA GLN A 261 19.44 -0.04 -12.03
C GLN A 261 18.63 -0.93 -12.99
N ILE A 262 17.31 -0.71 -13.09
CA ILE A 262 16.45 -1.36 -14.08
C ILE A 262 16.94 -0.97 -15.48
N GLY A 263 17.16 0.33 -15.73
CA GLY A 263 17.67 0.84 -17.01
C GLY A 263 19.01 0.21 -17.43
N SER A 264 20.01 0.19 -16.54
CA SER A 264 21.34 -0.36 -16.87
C SER A 264 21.31 -1.87 -17.14
N GLN A 265 20.43 -2.62 -16.48
CA GLN A 265 20.29 -4.06 -16.73
C GLN A 265 19.56 -4.35 -18.04
N ILE A 266 18.67 -3.45 -18.49
CA ILE A 266 18.04 -3.53 -19.82
C ILE A 266 19.07 -3.24 -20.93
N GLU A 267 20.01 -2.31 -20.73
CA GLU A 267 21.08 -1.99 -21.69
C GLU A 267 21.98 -3.19 -22.04
N HIS A 268 22.06 -4.20 -21.16
CA HIS A 268 22.83 -5.41 -21.36
C HIS A 268 22.07 -6.58 -22.03
N VAL A 269 20.81 -6.38 -22.41
CA VAL A 269 20.08 -7.34 -23.24
C VAL A 269 20.57 -7.16 -24.68
N ASN A 270 21.42 -8.08 -25.17
CA ASN A 270 21.85 -8.15 -26.57
C ASN A 270 20.66 -8.53 -27.49
N GLY A 271 19.69 -7.62 -27.61
CA GLY A 271 18.55 -7.75 -28.50
C GLY A 271 18.91 -7.25 -29.90
N GLY A 272 18.45 -7.96 -30.93
CA GLY A 272 18.51 -7.44 -32.30
C GLY A 272 17.69 -6.15 -32.44
N LEU A 273 17.93 -5.39 -33.51
CA LEU A 273 17.25 -4.10 -33.81
C LEU A 273 15.71 -4.15 -33.68
N LYS A 274 15.10 -5.31 -33.95
CA LYS A 274 13.66 -5.56 -33.81
C LYS A 274 13.18 -5.52 -32.35
N GLU A 275 13.95 -6.06 -31.42
CA GLU A 275 13.63 -6.09 -29.99
C GLU A 275 13.83 -4.72 -29.35
N ILE A 276 14.93 -4.03 -29.71
CA ILE A 276 15.17 -2.64 -29.31
C ILE A 276 14.01 -1.74 -29.78
N ARG A 277 13.60 -1.88 -31.04
CA ARG A 277 12.47 -1.13 -31.59
C ARG A 277 11.18 -1.40 -30.83
N GLY A 278 10.85 -2.67 -30.57
CA GLY A 278 9.65 -3.02 -29.79
C GLY A 278 9.66 -2.50 -28.35
N ASN A 279 10.84 -2.36 -27.73
CA ASN A 279 10.97 -1.80 -26.38
C ASN A 279 10.86 -0.27 -26.32
N LEU A 280 11.22 0.43 -27.41
CA LEU A 280 11.14 1.89 -27.50
C LEU A 280 9.82 2.39 -28.09
N GLU A 281 9.10 1.55 -28.82
CA GLU A 281 7.82 1.91 -29.42
C GLU A 281 6.74 2.10 -28.34
N GLU A 282 6.00 3.20 -28.46
CA GLU A 282 4.80 3.44 -27.68
C GLU A 282 3.79 2.33 -28.01
N ARG A 283 3.34 1.58 -26.99
CA ARG A 283 2.48 0.40 -27.20
C ARG A 283 1.09 0.78 -27.72
N ASP A 284 0.56 1.88 -27.22
CA ASP A 284 -0.76 2.39 -27.55
C ASP A 284 -0.64 3.80 -28.12
N TRP A 285 -1.27 4.06 -29.27
CA TRP A 285 -1.28 5.40 -29.84
C TRP A 285 -2.25 6.29 -29.03
N SER A 286 -1.74 7.38 -28.46
CA SER A 286 -2.57 8.43 -27.87
C SER A 286 -2.42 9.77 -28.61
N ALA A 287 -3.54 10.48 -28.75
CA ALA A 287 -3.59 11.81 -29.38
C ALA A 287 -3.13 12.93 -28.42
N GLY A 288 -3.24 12.70 -27.11
CA GLY A 288 -2.95 13.67 -26.06
C GLY A 288 -1.48 13.75 -25.67
N SER A 289 -1.13 14.63 -24.73
CA SER A 289 0.24 14.72 -24.19
C SER A 289 0.71 13.43 -23.53
N TYR A 290 2.02 13.24 -23.54
CA TYR A 290 2.65 12.07 -22.96
C TYR A 290 2.75 12.18 -21.44
N TYR A 291 2.09 11.27 -20.73
CA TYR A 291 2.28 11.11 -19.29
C TYR A 291 3.53 10.27 -19.03
N CYS A 292 4.36 10.70 -18.09
CA CYS A 292 5.46 9.89 -17.59
C CYS A 292 5.62 10.07 -16.08
N THR A 293 6.35 9.15 -15.46
CA THR A 293 6.74 9.28 -14.05
C THR A 293 7.70 10.45 -13.87
N TYR A 294 7.77 11.00 -12.67
CA TYR A 294 8.66 12.12 -12.34
C TYR A 294 10.14 11.90 -12.75
N PRO A 295 10.77 10.73 -12.54
CA PRO A 295 12.12 10.47 -13.05
C PRO A 295 12.21 10.56 -14.58
N GLY A 296 11.25 9.98 -15.29
CA GLY A 296 11.17 10.08 -16.75
C GLY A 296 11.03 11.54 -17.21
N PHE A 297 10.21 12.32 -16.51
CA PHE A 297 10.04 13.75 -16.76
C PHE A 297 11.36 14.51 -16.60
N VAL A 298 12.14 14.21 -15.56
CA VAL A 298 13.46 14.81 -15.33
C VAL A 298 14.40 14.57 -16.52
N ASP A 299 14.42 13.35 -17.08
CA ASP A 299 15.26 13.05 -18.24
C ASP A 299 14.75 13.72 -19.53
N CYS A 300 13.42 13.74 -19.75
CA CYS A 300 12.80 14.51 -20.84
C CYS A 300 13.17 15.99 -20.74
N PHE A 301 13.03 16.59 -19.55
CA PHE A 301 13.35 17.99 -19.28
C PHE A 301 14.82 18.30 -19.58
N ARG A 302 15.74 17.50 -19.03
CA ARG A 302 17.20 17.66 -19.26
C ARG A 302 17.56 17.55 -20.74
N MET A 303 16.93 16.66 -21.49
CA MET A 303 17.13 16.52 -22.94
C MET A 303 16.64 17.74 -23.72
N VAL A 304 15.49 18.31 -23.33
CA VAL A 304 14.96 19.52 -23.95
C VAL A 304 15.84 20.72 -23.64
N ILE A 305 16.29 20.92 -22.39
CA ILE A 305 17.20 22.02 -22.02
C ILE A 305 18.48 21.99 -22.87
N ARG A 306 19.14 20.83 -23.01
CA ARG A 306 20.33 20.68 -23.90
C ARG A 306 20.05 21.01 -25.36
N SER A 307 18.79 20.88 -25.80
CA SER A 307 18.37 21.25 -27.15
C SER A 307 18.08 22.74 -27.27
N VAL A 308 17.54 23.36 -26.22
CA VAL A 308 17.32 24.81 -26.11
C VAL A 308 18.65 25.58 -26.08
N GLU A 309 19.66 25.08 -25.36
CA GLU A 309 21.01 25.66 -25.30
C GLU A 309 21.65 25.79 -26.69
N ARG A 310 21.38 24.83 -27.58
CA ARG A 310 21.88 24.84 -28.96
C ARG A 310 21.02 25.69 -29.91
N GLY A 311 20.05 26.43 -29.37
CA GLY A 311 19.10 27.24 -30.14
C GLY A 311 18.10 26.42 -30.97
N LYS A 312 18.05 25.09 -30.80
CA LYS A 312 17.27 24.19 -31.66
C LYS A 312 15.82 24.05 -31.23
N ARG A 313 15.51 24.38 -29.97
CA ARG A 313 14.16 24.25 -29.39
C ARG A 313 13.81 25.45 -28.53
N ARG A 314 12.51 25.58 -28.27
CA ARG A 314 11.88 26.52 -27.34
C ARG A 314 10.77 25.79 -26.61
N GLY A 315 10.32 26.33 -25.50
CA GLY A 315 9.23 25.75 -24.73
C GLY A 315 9.12 26.40 -23.36
N PHE A 316 8.19 25.88 -22.58
CA PHE A 316 7.93 26.32 -21.21
C PHE A 316 7.86 25.12 -20.28
N LEU A 317 8.37 25.31 -19.07
CA LEU A 317 7.94 24.53 -17.92
C LEU A 317 6.72 25.24 -17.34
N ILE A 318 5.60 24.54 -17.21
CA ILE A 318 4.38 25.06 -16.59
C ILE A 318 4.11 24.20 -15.35
N VAL A 319 3.87 24.84 -14.22
CA VAL A 319 3.47 24.23 -12.97
C VAL A 319 2.00 24.58 -12.75
N CYS A 320 1.16 23.58 -12.58
CA CYS A 320 -0.25 23.77 -12.26
C CYS A 320 -0.52 23.24 -10.86
N THR A 321 -0.95 24.13 -9.96
CA THR A 321 -1.30 23.81 -8.58
C THR A 321 -2.82 23.92 -8.39
N VAL A 322 -3.44 22.87 -7.90
CA VAL A 322 -4.88 22.80 -7.61
C VAL A 322 -5.19 23.61 -6.34
N ARG A 323 -6.20 24.46 -6.42
CA ARG A 323 -6.71 25.29 -5.33
C ARG A 323 -8.24 25.19 -5.25
N ASP A 324 -8.80 25.50 -4.10
CA ASP A 324 -10.25 25.59 -3.93
C ASP A 324 -10.81 26.86 -4.60
N GLY A 325 -12.14 27.02 -4.59
CA GLY A 325 -12.79 28.19 -5.18
C GLY A 325 -12.44 29.55 -4.55
N LYS A 326 -11.70 29.57 -3.43
CA LYS A 326 -11.22 30.77 -2.74
C LYS A 326 -9.71 30.96 -2.89
N ASP A 327 -9.06 30.19 -3.76
CA ASP A 327 -7.61 30.17 -3.97
C ASP A 327 -6.81 29.66 -2.75
N CYS A 328 -7.44 28.87 -1.89
CA CYS A 328 -6.80 28.22 -0.75
C CYS A 328 -6.42 26.76 -1.08
N PRO A 329 -5.48 26.16 -0.33
CA PRO A 329 -5.21 24.72 -0.42
C PRO A 329 -6.48 23.90 -0.15
N VAL A 330 -6.69 22.84 -0.92
CA VAL A 330 -7.84 21.93 -0.72
C VAL A 330 -7.55 21.02 0.47
N GLU A 331 -8.23 21.23 1.59
CA GLU A 331 -8.01 20.43 2.82
C GLU A 331 -8.61 19.01 2.73
N ASP A 332 -9.65 18.82 1.92
CA ASP A 332 -10.31 17.53 1.74
C ASP A 332 -9.52 16.67 0.75
N GLY A 333 -8.74 15.72 1.28
CA GLY A 333 -7.88 14.85 0.47
C GLY A 333 -8.60 14.05 -0.62
N ARG A 334 -9.85 13.63 -0.39
CA ARG A 334 -10.63 12.92 -1.43
C ARG A 334 -11.00 13.85 -2.58
N LYS A 335 -11.40 15.08 -2.28
CA LYS A 335 -11.69 16.09 -3.31
C LYS A 335 -10.43 16.53 -4.04
N LEU A 336 -9.31 16.66 -3.32
CA LEU A 336 -8.02 17.00 -3.94
C LEU A 336 -7.64 15.95 -4.99
N GLN A 337 -7.71 14.67 -4.65
CA GLN A 337 -7.47 13.57 -5.59
C GLN A 337 -8.42 13.60 -6.79
N GLU A 338 -9.73 13.82 -6.56
CA GLU A 338 -10.73 13.95 -7.63
C GLU A 338 -10.41 15.12 -8.60
N TYR A 339 -9.93 16.25 -8.06
CA TYR A 339 -9.54 17.41 -8.86
C TYR A 339 -8.22 17.18 -9.60
N GLU A 340 -7.27 16.48 -8.98
CA GLU A 340 -5.98 16.15 -9.57
C GLU A 340 -6.13 15.18 -10.76
N ASP A 341 -6.93 14.12 -10.60
CA ASP A 341 -7.23 13.16 -11.66
C ASP A 341 -7.92 13.86 -12.85
N ALA A 342 -8.88 14.73 -12.54
CA ALA A 342 -9.52 15.54 -13.57
C ALA A 342 -8.55 16.51 -14.26
N LEU A 343 -7.60 17.10 -13.52
CA LEU A 343 -6.57 17.95 -14.10
C LEU A 343 -5.66 17.14 -15.04
N CYS A 344 -5.27 15.92 -14.65
CA CYS A 344 -4.51 15.01 -15.51
C CYS A 344 -5.24 14.76 -16.85
N GLU A 345 -6.54 14.47 -16.80
CA GLU A 345 -7.34 14.26 -18.02
C GLU A 345 -7.46 15.54 -18.88
N VAL A 346 -7.64 16.70 -18.23
CA VAL A 346 -7.70 17.99 -18.93
C VAL A 346 -6.36 18.30 -19.59
N VAL A 347 -5.25 18.11 -18.88
CA VAL A 347 -3.89 18.30 -19.41
C VAL A 347 -3.65 17.36 -20.57
N HIS A 348 -3.96 16.08 -20.42
CA HIS A 348 -3.81 15.07 -21.47
C HIS A 348 -4.54 15.45 -22.76
N SER A 349 -5.82 15.81 -22.64
CA SER A 349 -6.69 16.12 -23.79
C SER A 349 -6.47 17.50 -24.41
N THR A 350 -5.92 18.46 -23.65
CA THR A 350 -5.73 19.85 -24.09
C THR A 350 -4.39 20.05 -24.80
N LEU A 351 -3.37 19.34 -24.36
CA LEU A 351 -2.01 19.47 -24.85
C LEU A 351 -1.76 18.61 -26.09
N ARG A 352 -0.67 18.91 -26.78
CA ARG A 352 -0.28 18.17 -27.98
C ARG A 352 0.47 16.91 -27.59
N ARG A 353 0.45 15.91 -28.46
CA ARG A 353 1.25 14.68 -28.31
C ARG A 353 2.75 14.90 -28.07
N GLY A 354 3.29 16.02 -28.55
CA GLY A 354 4.69 16.39 -28.31
C GLY A 354 4.98 16.95 -26.92
N ASP A 355 3.96 17.30 -26.14
CA ASP A 355 4.10 17.82 -24.77
C ASP A 355 4.17 16.66 -23.76
N VAL A 356 4.84 16.89 -22.64
CA VAL A 356 5.03 15.87 -21.59
C VAL A 356 4.51 16.40 -20.27
N TYR A 357 3.88 15.56 -19.44
CA TYR A 357 3.50 15.95 -18.09
C TYR A 357 3.74 14.83 -17.07
N THR A 358 3.85 15.23 -15.80
CA THR A 358 3.98 14.34 -14.64
C THR A 358 3.24 14.93 -13.44
N LYS A 359 2.77 14.06 -12.55
CA LYS A 359 2.37 14.44 -11.19
C LYS A 359 3.61 14.88 -10.39
N TYR A 360 3.47 15.86 -9.52
CA TYR A 360 4.52 16.42 -8.67
C TYR A 360 3.96 16.80 -7.29
N GLY A 361 3.68 15.79 -6.47
CA GLY A 361 2.93 15.97 -5.23
C GLY A 361 1.41 15.91 -5.44
N PRO A 362 0.62 16.09 -4.36
CA PRO A 362 -0.81 15.76 -4.36
C PRO A 362 -1.68 16.86 -4.98
N ASP A 363 -1.15 18.08 -5.10
CA ASP A 363 -1.85 19.24 -5.64
C ASP A 363 -1.19 19.80 -6.91
N GLN A 364 -0.12 19.18 -7.41
CA GLN A 364 0.76 19.81 -8.40
C GLN A 364 1.06 18.90 -9.60
N ILE A 365 0.99 19.48 -10.80
CA ILE A 365 1.38 18.84 -12.05
C ILE A 365 2.42 19.70 -12.75
N LEU A 366 3.47 19.04 -13.25
CA LEU A 366 4.48 19.65 -14.12
C LEU A 366 4.17 19.33 -15.57
N ILE A 367 4.28 20.34 -16.41
CA ILE A 367 4.03 20.26 -17.85
C ILE A 367 5.25 20.82 -18.56
N LEU A 368 5.83 20.02 -19.45
CA LEU A 368 6.85 20.43 -20.40
C LEU A 368 6.16 20.69 -21.75
N ALA A 369 5.85 21.96 -22.01
CA ALA A 369 5.20 22.40 -23.24
C ALA A 369 6.24 22.65 -24.32
N ASN A 370 6.36 21.71 -25.26
CA ASN A 370 7.40 21.67 -26.28
C ASN A 370 7.06 22.57 -27.47
N GLU A 371 8.08 23.25 -27.99
CA GLU A 371 8.01 24.13 -29.16
C GLU A 371 7.02 25.30 -29.04
N LEU A 372 6.55 25.58 -27.82
CA LEU A 372 5.62 26.65 -27.51
C LEU A 372 6.28 28.02 -27.66
N ARG A 373 5.55 28.94 -28.30
CA ARG A 373 5.96 30.34 -28.44
C ARG A 373 5.54 31.13 -27.20
N GLU A 374 6.36 32.11 -26.84
CA GLU A 374 6.14 32.98 -25.68
C GLU A 374 4.80 33.74 -25.76
N ASP A 375 4.46 34.27 -26.94
CA ASP A 375 3.16 34.93 -27.18
C ASP A 375 1.96 33.98 -27.18
N LYS A 376 2.17 32.68 -26.98
CA LYS A 376 1.13 31.65 -26.97
C LYS A 376 1.05 30.86 -25.66
N CYS A 377 1.91 31.15 -24.68
CA CYS A 377 1.92 30.45 -23.38
C CYS A 377 0.56 30.57 -22.67
N HIS A 378 0.08 31.80 -22.50
CA HIS A 378 -1.22 32.10 -21.90
C HIS A 378 -2.40 31.37 -22.56
N LEU A 379 -2.33 31.03 -23.86
CA LEU A 379 -3.40 30.29 -24.52
C LEU A 379 -3.48 28.84 -24.06
N VAL A 380 -2.34 28.23 -23.72
CA VAL A 380 -2.29 26.87 -23.19
C VAL A 380 -2.85 26.88 -21.76
N GLU A 381 -2.36 27.81 -20.94
CA GLU A 381 -2.83 28.01 -19.55
C GLU A 381 -4.35 28.23 -19.52
N ASN A 382 -4.86 29.15 -20.35
CA ASN A 382 -6.29 29.42 -20.42
C ASN A 382 -7.12 28.22 -20.84
N ARG A 383 -6.61 27.33 -21.71
CA ARG A 383 -7.33 26.10 -22.08
C ARG A 383 -7.39 25.12 -20.93
N ILE A 384 -6.29 24.96 -20.18
CA ILE A 384 -6.24 24.10 -18.99
C ILE A 384 -7.23 24.62 -17.93
N VAL A 385 -7.17 25.92 -17.63
CA VAL A 385 -8.11 26.58 -16.71
C VAL A 385 -9.57 26.43 -17.18
N SER A 386 -9.84 26.65 -18.48
CA SER A 386 -11.18 26.49 -19.04
C SER A 386 -11.66 25.04 -19.04
N GLY A 387 -10.76 24.07 -19.17
CA GLY A 387 -11.05 22.64 -19.04
C GLY A 387 -11.52 22.31 -17.62
N MET A 388 -10.77 22.75 -16.61
CA MET A 388 -11.13 22.55 -15.20
C MET A 388 -12.44 23.28 -14.84
N ARG A 389 -12.59 24.53 -15.28
CA ARG A 389 -13.80 25.33 -15.04
C ARG A 389 -15.04 24.71 -15.67
N ARG A 390 -14.94 24.06 -16.83
CA ARG A 390 -16.07 23.34 -17.43
C ARG A 390 -16.52 22.14 -16.59
N ARG A 391 -15.60 21.51 -15.87
CA ARG A 391 -15.89 20.29 -15.08
C ARG A 391 -16.41 20.62 -13.67
N TYR A 392 -15.81 21.61 -13.00
CA TYR A 392 -16.12 21.92 -11.59
C TYR A 392 -16.59 23.37 -11.34
N GLY A 393 -16.71 24.21 -12.36
CA GLY A 393 -17.17 25.59 -12.22
C GLY A 393 -16.21 26.43 -11.38
N GLN A 394 -16.76 27.17 -10.41
CA GLN A 394 -15.99 28.01 -9.47
C GLN A 394 -15.52 27.25 -8.22
N LYS A 395 -15.76 25.93 -8.13
CA LYS A 395 -15.37 25.14 -6.95
C LYS A 395 -13.86 24.87 -6.88
N VAL A 396 -13.18 25.01 -8.01
CA VAL A 396 -11.75 24.74 -8.18
C VAL A 396 -11.13 25.92 -8.95
N SER A 397 -9.99 26.39 -8.48
CA SER A 397 -9.08 27.26 -9.23
C SER A 397 -7.76 26.55 -9.48
N LEU A 398 -7.01 27.05 -10.46
CA LEU A 398 -5.64 26.61 -10.71
C LEU A 398 -4.72 27.81 -10.51
N HIS A 399 -3.71 27.64 -9.67
CA HIS A 399 -2.57 28.53 -9.62
C HIS A 399 -1.55 28.03 -10.65
N ILE A 400 -1.23 28.85 -11.65
CA ILE A 400 -0.34 28.45 -12.75
C ILE A 400 0.89 29.35 -12.75
N GLU A 401 2.05 28.73 -12.69
CA GLU A 401 3.36 29.37 -12.86
C GLU A 401 4.02 28.81 -14.11
N ASN A 402 4.75 29.65 -14.86
CA ASN A 402 5.50 29.19 -16.03
C ASN A 402 6.90 29.78 -16.05
N VAL A 403 7.84 29.02 -16.60
CA VAL A 403 9.22 29.44 -16.83
C VAL A 403 9.61 29.14 -18.26
N ASN A 404 10.09 30.15 -18.98
CA ASN A 404 10.64 29.98 -20.31
C ASN A 404 11.93 29.15 -20.22
N LEU A 405 12.02 28.07 -20.98
CA LEU A 405 13.17 27.16 -20.91
C LEU A 405 14.50 27.83 -21.27
N LYS A 406 14.47 28.98 -21.98
CA LYS A 406 15.67 29.78 -22.25
C LYS A 406 16.25 30.43 -20.99
N ASP A 407 15.38 30.86 -20.07
CA ASP A 407 15.81 31.48 -18.81
C ASP A 407 16.35 30.45 -17.83
N TRP A 408 16.08 29.15 -18.06
CA TRP A 408 16.64 28.04 -17.29
C TRP A 408 18.08 27.66 -17.71
N CYS A 409 18.55 28.12 -18.87
CA CYS A 409 19.88 27.74 -19.37
C CYS A 409 20.99 28.43 -18.54
N PRO A 410 21.98 27.69 -17.98
CA PRO A 410 23.01 28.24 -17.08
C PRO A 410 23.87 29.39 -17.63
N GLY A 411 23.86 29.62 -18.94
CA GLY A 411 24.57 30.71 -19.60
C GLY A 411 23.83 32.05 -19.69
N ALA A 412 22.53 32.09 -19.39
CA ALA A 412 21.69 33.29 -19.57
C ALA A 412 21.96 34.39 -18.54
N GLU A 413 22.38 34.03 -17.31
CA GLU A 413 22.70 35.01 -16.26
C GLU A 413 24.00 35.76 -16.54
N LYS A 414 25.06 35.07 -17.01
CA LYS A 414 26.34 35.71 -17.38
C LYS A 414 26.18 36.74 -18.50
N GLY A 415 25.35 36.45 -19.50
CA GLY A 415 25.08 37.39 -20.60
C GLY A 415 24.21 38.61 -20.22
N LYS A 416 23.33 38.48 -19.20
CA LYS A 416 22.56 39.60 -18.64
C LYS A 416 23.45 40.53 -17.80
N GLU A 417 24.45 40.00 -17.10
CA GLU A 417 25.46 40.77 -16.34
C GLU A 417 26.43 41.52 -17.25
N GLU A 418 26.89 40.88 -18.33
CA GLU A 418 27.83 41.47 -19.29
C GLU A 418 27.19 42.60 -20.11
N LYS A 419 25.93 42.43 -20.55
CA LYS A 419 25.14 43.50 -21.18
C LYS A 419 24.77 44.63 -20.23
N ARG A 420 24.62 44.36 -18.93
CA ARG A 420 24.47 45.42 -17.91
C ARG A 420 25.76 46.20 -17.77
N ARG A 421 26.93 45.55 -17.70
CA ARG A 421 28.25 46.20 -17.65
C ARG A 421 28.55 47.03 -18.91
N GLU A 422 28.25 46.54 -20.11
CA GLU A 422 28.43 47.32 -21.35
C GLU A 422 27.52 48.56 -21.44
N LYS A 423 26.28 48.48 -20.94
CA LYS A 423 25.37 49.64 -20.89
C LYS A 423 25.79 50.67 -19.83
N THR A 424 26.47 50.27 -18.77
CA THR A 424 27.04 51.20 -17.78
C THR A 424 28.30 51.89 -18.29
N VAL A 425 29.12 51.21 -19.10
CA VAL A 425 30.32 51.78 -19.71
C VAL A 425 29.98 52.78 -20.82
N ARG A 426 28.93 52.54 -21.62
CA ARG A 426 28.49 53.48 -22.68
C ARG A 426 27.69 54.70 -22.18
N ARG A 427 27.42 54.81 -20.88
CA ARG A 427 26.63 55.91 -20.27
C ARG A 427 27.43 56.82 -19.33
N ARG A 428 28.76 56.67 -19.25
CA ARG A 428 29.61 57.67 -18.61
C ARG A 428 30.09 58.65 -19.70
N PRO A 429 29.69 59.94 -19.66
CA PRO A 429 30.17 60.96 -20.58
C PRO A 429 31.65 61.29 -20.37
#